data_AF-H9B2A0-F1
#
_entry.id   AF-H9B2A0-F1
#
_cell.length_a   1.000
_cell.length_b   1.000
_cell.length_c   1.000
_cell.angle_alpha   90.00
_cell.angle_beta   90.00
_cell.angle_gamma   90.00
#
_symmetry.space_group_name_H-M   'P 1'
#
loop_
_entity.id
_entity.type
_entity.pdbx_description
1 polymer ?
#
loop_
_entity_poly.entity_id
_entity_poly.type
_entity_poly.pdbx_seq_one_letter_code
_entity_poly.pdbx_strand_id
1 'polypeptide(L)'
;GKTTVLQLFHNMPEIARMFDLVIWVTVSKSQSIRMVQNEVAHRLRIKINGGESDERVANRLVHELDGKKYLLLLDDVWEMVDLAAVGFPNPNKDNGCKLVLTTRNLEVCRKMGTSTEIKVKVLSEEEALEMFYTNMGDVVKLPAIKELAESIVKECDGLPLALKVVSGALRKEANVNVWKNFLRELRSPTTSFIEDLNEKVFKVLKVSYDQLKTTEKKKCLLFCGLYPEDSNINKIELIEYWKAEGILSRKLTLEEVHDKGEAILQALIDASLLEKCDGLYDNHVKM
;
A
#
# COMPACT_ATOMS: atom_id res chain seq x y z
N GLY A 1 5.04 2.65 5.33
CA GLY A 1 5.55 3.57 6.37
C GLY A 1 4.94 4.95 6.24
N LYS A 2 5.30 5.73 5.22
CA LYS A 2 4.77 7.11 5.03
C LYS A 2 3.25 7.17 4.95
N THR A 3 2.62 6.37 4.08
CA THR A 3 1.16 6.24 3.97
C THR A 3 0.52 5.89 5.32
N THR A 4 1.11 4.95 6.07
CA THR A 4 0.63 4.57 7.41
C THR A 4 0.64 5.74 8.38
N VAL A 5 1.70 6.55 8.40
CA VAL A 5 1.77 7.76 9.23
C VAL A 5 0.70 8.77 8.81
N LEU A 6 0.51 8.97 7.50
CA LEU A 6 -0.52 9.85 6.97
C LEU A 6 -1.94 9.37 7.32
N GLN A 7 -2.19 8.05 7.30
CA GLN A 7 -3.46 7.43 7.71
C GLN A 7 -3.73 7.64 9.20
N LEU A 8 -2.73 7.41 10.05
CA LEU A 8 -2.85 7.67 11.49
C LEU A 8 -3.17 9.15 11.75
N PHE A 9 -2.50 10.05 11.05
CA PHE A 9 -2.77 11.49 11.12
C PHE A 9 -4.21 11.82 10.67
N HIS A 10 -4.66 11.29 9.53
CA HIS A 10 -6.03 11.48 9.03
C HIS A 10 -7.09 11.04 10.05
N ASN A 11 -6.84 9.94 10.75
CA ASN A 11 -7.81 9.33 11.69
C ASN A 11 -7.80 9.97 13.08
N MET A 12 -6.94 10.95 13.35
CA MET A 12 -6.90 11.67 14.63
C MET A 12 -8.17 12.51 14.82
N PRO A 13 -8.93 12.36 15.93
CA PRO A 13 -10.13 13.15 16.20
C PRO A 13 -9.89 14.66 16.20
N GLU A 14 -8.68 15.09 16.57
CA GLU A 14 -8.26 16.49 16.57
C GLU A 14 -8.30 17.08 15.16
N ILE A 15 -7.89 16.31 14.15
CA ILE A 15 -7.89 16.76 12.75
C ILE A 15 -9.31 17.00 12.26
N ALA A 16 -10.24 16.10 12.58
CA ALA A 16 -11.66 16.29 12.25
C ALA A 16 -12.30 17.52 12.92
N ARG A 17 -11.73 18.03 14.01
CA ARG A 17 -12.20 19.26 14.69
C ARG A 17 -11.53 20.53 14.19
N MET A 18 -10.39 20.41 13.51
CA MET A 18 -9.58 21.55 13.06
C MET A 18 -9.95 22.05 11.66
N PHE A 19 -10.57 21.21 10.83
CA PHE A 19 -10.86 21.48 9.42
C PHE A 19 -12.32 21.16 9.10
N ASP A 20 -12.92 21.97 8.23
CA ASP A 20 -14.29 21.74 7.74
C ASP A 20 -14.34 20.53 6.80
N LEU A 21 -13.23 20.28 6.09
CA LEU A 21 -13.07 19.21 5.11
C LEU A 21 -11.67 18.59 5.22
N VAL A 22 -11.60 17.26 5.21
CA VAL A 22 -10.35 16.51 5.06
C VAL A 22 -10.45 15.68 3.79
N ILE A 23 -9.52 15.91 2.86
CA ILE A 23 -9.55 15.35 1.51
C ILE A 23 -8.29 14.53 1.31
N TRP A 24 -8.44 13.21 1.23
CA TRP A 24 -7.37 12.29 0.88
C TRP A 24 -7.36 12.01 -0.61
N VAL A 25 -6.20 12.08 -1.26
CA VAL A 25 -6.00 11.69 -2.66
C VAL A 25 -4.73 10.87 -2.76
N THR A 26 -4.80 9.68 -3.35
CA THR A 26 -3.60 8.91 -3.73
C THR A 26 -3.18 9.33 -5.14
N VAL A 27 -1.90 9.64 -5.31
CA VAL A 27 -1.32 10.13 -6.56
C VAL A 27 -0.45 9.05 -7.20
N SER A 28 -0.99 8.35 -8.21
CA SER A 28 -0.22 7.33 -8.91
C SER A 28 0.74 7.92 -9.95
N LYS A 29 1.72 7.13 -10.39
CA LYS A 29 2.75 7.60 -11.33
C LYS A 29 2.19 8.00 -12.71
N SER A 30 1.06 7.41 -13.12
CA SER A 30 0.39 7.67 -14.41
C SER A 30 -0.84 8.57 -14.28
N GLN A 31 -1.00 9.27 -13.16
CA GLN A 31 -2.23 9.98 -12.86
C GLN A 31 -2.41 11.24 -13.73
N SER A 32 -3.61 11.41 -14.28
CA SER A 32 -4.03 12.64 -14.95
C SER A 32 -4.74 13.59 -13.99
N ILE A 33 -4.76 14.90 -14.30
CA ILE A 33 -5.53 15.91 -13.55
C ILE A 33 -6.98 15.46 -13.37
N ARG A 34 -7.60 14.93 -14.43
CA ARG A 34 -8.96 14.40 -14.39
C ARG A 34 -9.16 13.29 -13.35
N MET A 35 -8.20 12.39 -13.19
CA MET A 35 -8.31 11.31 -12.19
C MET A 35 -8.34 11.89 -10.77
N VAL A 36 -7.48 12.87 -10.48
CA VAL A 36 -7.50 13.58 -9.19
C VAL A 36 -8.82 14.30 -8.98
N GLN A 37 -9.30 15.03 -10.00
CA GLN A 37 -10.57 15.74 -9.94
C GLN A 37 -11.75 14.82 -9.65
N ASN A 38 -11.80 13.65 -10.28
CA ASN A 38 -12.84 12.65 -10.04
C ASN A 38 -12.81 12.13 -8.59
N GLU A 39 -11.60 11.86 -8.07
CA GLU A 39 -11.38 11.36 -6.71
C GLU A 39 -11.80 12.37 -5.64
N VAL A 40 -11.53 13.66 -5.89
CA VAL A 40 -11.94 14.78 -5.04
C VAL A 40 -13.44 15.02 -5.13
N ALA A 41 -13.99 15.11 -6.34
CA ALA A 41 -15.41 15.33 -6.56
C ALA A 41 -16.26 14.21 -5.94
N HIS A 42 -15.80 12.95 -6.02
CA HIS A 42 -16.46 11.84 -5.36
C HIS A 42 -16.56 12.04 -3.84
N ARG A 43 -15.47 12.46 -3.18
CA ARG A 43 -15.47 12.76 -1.74
C ARG A 43 -16.37 13.94 -1.36
N LEU A 44 -16.39 14.96 -2.20
CA LEU A 44 -17.25 16.13 -2.03
C LEU A 44 -18.70 15.88 -2.48
N ARG A 45 -19.03 14.67 -2.98
CA ARG A 45 -20.34 14.31 -3.54
C ARG A 45 -20.78 15.19 -4.72
N ILE A 46 -19.81 15.66 -5.48
CA ILE A 46 -19.99 16.47 -6.69
C ILE A 46 -20.07 15.52 -7.89
N LYS A 47 -21.12 15.65 -8.70
CA LYS A 47 -21.25 14.90 -9.95
C LYS A 47 -20.45 15.56 -11.06
N ILE A 48 -19.55 14.80 -11.67
CA ILE A 48 -18.83 15.18 -12.89
C ILE A 48 -19.43 14.42 -14.07
N ASN A 49 -19.76 15.12 -15.14
CA ASN A 49 -20.20 14.52 -16.39
C ASN A 49 -19.00 14.22 -17.30
N GLY A 50 -19.04 13.10 -18.03
CA GLY A 50 -17.92 12.63 -18.86
C GLY A 50 -17.50 13.54 -20.02
N GLY A 51 -18.27 14.60 -20.31
CA GLY A 51 -17.93 15.61 -21.33
C GLY A 51 -17.48 16.97 -20.78
N GLU A 52 -17.36 17.15 -19.45
CA GLU A 52 -16.86 18.40 -18.88
C GLU A 52 -15.36 18.55 -19.12
N SER A 53 -14.87 19.76 -19.42
CA SER A 53 -13.44 20.07 -19.46
C SER A 53 -12.82 20.08 -18.05
N ASP A 54 -11.50 19.86 -17.95
CA ASP A 54 -10.79 19.85 -16.65
C ASP A 54 -10.95 21.21 -15.96
N GLU A 55 -10.90 22.30 -16.72
CA GLU A 55 -11.12 23.66 -16.22
C GLU A 55 -12.52 23.86 -15.61
N ARG A 56 -13.56 23.34 -16.25
CA ARG A 56 -14.94 23.45 -15.74
C ARG A 56 -15.10 22.72 -14.42
N VAL A 57 -14.47 21.56 -14.30
CA VAL A 57 -14.46 20.80 -13.05
C VAL A 57 -13.64 21.52 -11.97
N ALA A 58 -12.47 22.05 -12.32
CA ALA A 58 -11.64 22.81 -11.40
C ALA A 58 -12.40 24.01 -10.82
N ASN A 59 -13.10 24.79 -11.65
CA ASN A 59 -13.89 25.93 -11.21
C ASN A 59 -15.01 25.55 -10.22
N ARG A 60 -15.64 24.39 -10.42
CA ARG A 60 -16.66 23.87 -9.49
C ARG A 60 -16.04 23.44 -8.17
N LEU A 61 -14.88 22.77 -8.21
CA LEU A 61 -14.15 22.39 -7.01
C LEU A 61 -13.72 23.63 -6.21
N VAL A 62 -13.22 24.67 -6.89
CA VAL A 62 -12.88 25.96 -6.27
C VAL A 62 -14.10 26.57 -5.58
N HIS A 63 -15.25 26.65 -6.27
CA HIS A 63 -16.48 27.18 -5.67
C HIS A 63 -16.94 26.36 -4.47
N GLU A 64 -16.82 25.04 -4.51
CA GLU A 64 -17.22 24.17 -3.40
C GLU A 64 -16.28 24.24 -2.20
N LEU A 65 -15.02 24.62 -2.42
CA LEU A 65 -14.01 24.81 -1.37
C LEU A 65 -13.96 26.26 -0.87
N ASP A 66 -14.64 27.19 -1.53
CA ASP A 66 -14.62 28.60 -1.17
C ASP A 66 -15.14 28.82 0.26
N GLY A 67 -14.43 29.64 1.02
CA GLY A 67 -14.71 29.92 2.43
C GLY A 67 -14.55 28.72 3.40
N LYS A 68 -14.16 27.53 2.93
CA LYS A 68 -13.97 26.33 3.77
C LYS A 68 -12.49 26.12 4.12
N LYS A 69 -12.24 25.82 5.38
CA LYS A 69 -10.91 25.44 5.87
C LYS A 69 -10.68 23.96 5.63
N TYR A 70 -9.97 23.61 4.55
CA TYR A 70 -9.71 22.22 4.19
C TYR A 70 -8.27 21.76 4.52
N LEU A 71 -8.13 20.44 4.72
CA LEU A 71 -6.85 19.74 4.78
C LEU A 71 -6.77 18.78 3.59
N LEU A 72 -5.81 19.01 2.70
CA LEU A 72 -5.50 18.15 1.57
C LEU A 72 -4.34 17.21 1.92
N LEU A 73 -4.59 15.92 1.81
CA LEU A 73 -3.61 14.85 2.02
C LEU A 73 -3.32 14.20 0.66
N LEU A 74 -2.13 14.43 0.11
CA LEU A 74 -1.68 13.81 -1.13
C LEU A 74 -0.73 12.64 -0.83
N ASP A 75 -1.17 11.40 -1.06
CA ASP A 75 -0.36 10.22 -0.79
C ASP A 75 0.38 9.73 -2.04
N ASP A 76 1.62 9.28 -1.85
CA ASP A 76 2.55 8.71 -2.86
C ASP A 76 2.85 9.61 -4.07
N VAL A 77 3.04 10.92 -3.87
CA VAL A 77 3.28 11.88 -4.95
C VAL A 77 4.61 11.63 -5.67
N TRP A 78 4.54 11.35 -6.98
CA TRP A 78 5.71 11.09 -7.84
C TRP A 78 6.28 12.34 -8.49
N GLU A 79 5.43 13.29 -8.88
CA GLU A 79 5.79 14.54 -9.55
C GLU A 79 4.97 15.73 -9.02
N MET A 80 5.31 16.94 -9.44
CA MET A 80 4.58 18.15 -9.02
C MET A 80 3.11 18.07 -9.47
N VAL A 81 2.20 18.34 -8.54
CA VAL A 81 0.77 18.44 -8.81
C VAL A 81 0.38 19.92 -8.86
N ASP A 82 -0.17 20.35 -9.99
CA ASP A 82 -0.75 21.68 -10.12
C ASP A 82 -2.12 21.73 -9.41
N LEU A 83 -2.11 22.20 -8.17
CA LEU A 83 -3.31 22.33 -7.34
C LEU A 83 -4.37 23.23 -7.97
N ALA A 84 -3.97 24.29 -8.67
CA ALA A 84 -4.90 25.21 -9.31
C ALA A 84 -5.58 24.55 -10.50
N ALA A 85 -4.82 23.81 -11.33
CA ALA A 85 -5.38 23.05 -12.45
C ALA A 85 -6.35 21.94 -11.99
N VAL A 86 -6.10 21.34 -10.82
CA VAL A 86 -7.04 20.40 -10.21
C VAL A 86 -8.30 21.10 -9.70
N GLY A 87 -8.18 22.30 -9.13
CA GLY A 87 -9.30 23.06 -8.56
C GLY A 87 -9.23 23.26 -7.05
N PHE A 88 -8.02 23.24 -6.49
CA PHE A 88 -7.75 23.58 -5.10
C PHE A 88 -7.24 25.02 -4.98
N PRO A 89 -7.93 25.90 -4.21
CA PRO A 89 -7.38 27.21 -3.85
C PRO A 89 -6.09 27.03 -3.05
N ASN A 90 -5.01 27.76 -3.35
CA ASN A 90 -3.72 27.54 -2.68
C ASN A 90 -3.82 27.58 -1.13
N PRO A 91 -3.41 26.53 -0.42
CA PRO A 91 -3.36 26.52 1.03
C PRO A 91 -2.40 27.58 1.57
N ASN A 92 -2.87 28.44 2.48
CA ASN A 92 -2.02 29.46 3.09
C ASN A 92 -2.42 29.73 4.55
N LYS A 93 -1.70 30.64 5.22
CA LYS A 93 -1.98 30.95 6.63
C LYS A 93 -3.31 31.68 6.82
N ASP A 94 -3.74 32.47 5.83
CA ASP A 94 -4.89 33.36 5.94
C ASP A 94 -6.21 32.60 5.78
N ASN A 95 -6.27 31.63 4.85
CA ASN A 95 -7.42 30.75 4.69
C ASN A 95 -7.43 29.56 5.67
N GLY A 96 -6.33 29.34 6.38
CA GLY A 96 -6.19 28.25 7.35
C GLY A 96 -6.12 26.84 6.73
N CYS A 97 -6.14 26.73 5.41
CA CYS A 97 -6.05 25.46 4.69
C CYS A 97 -4.63 24.89 4.75
N LYS A 98 -4.51 23.56 4.66
CA LYS A 98 -3.22 22.87 4.73
C LYS A 98 -3.08 21.81 3.66
N LEU A 99 -1.84 21.61 3.21
CA LEU A 99 -1.41 20.48 2.38
C LEU A 99 -0.41 19.65 3.18
N VAL A 100 -0.63 18.34 3.22
CA VAL A 100 0.36 17.35 3.63
C VAL A 100 0.53 16.38 2.47
N LEU A 101 1.76 16.05 2.12
CA LEU A 101 2.04 15.07 1.09
C LEU A 101 3.03 14.02 1.57
N THR A 102 2.94 12.82 1.00
CA THR A 102 3.99 11.82 1.11
C THR A 102 4.65 11.64 -0.26
N THR A 103 5.97 11.47 -0.27
CA THR A 103 6.73 11.20 -1.49
C THR A 103 7.98 10.41 -1.16
N ARG A 104 8.52 9.70 -2.15
CA ARG A 104 9.85 9.06 -2.09
C ARG A 104 10.97 10.00 -2.54
N ASN A 105 10.62 11.10 -3.20
CA ASN A 105 11.57 12.03 -3.81
C ASN A 105 11.48 13.40 -3.13
N LEU A 106 12.53 13.79 -2.42
CA LEU A 106 12.58 15.10 -1.74
C LEU A 106 12.44 16.28 -2.70
N GLU A 107 12.82 16.12 -3.97
CA GLU A 107 12.66 17.17 -4.97
C GLU A 107 11.18 17.51 -5.23
N VAL A 108 10.27 16.54 -5.04
CA VAL A 108 8.82 16.80 -5.11
C VAL A 108 8.40 17.75 -3.99
N CYS A 109 8.91 17.59 -2.77
CA CYS A 109 8.63 18.53 -1.66
C CYS A 109 9.02 19.97 -2.00
N ARG A 110 10.16 20.15 -2.68
CA ARG A 110 10.66 21.46 -3.11
C ARG A 110 9.79 22.05 -4.22
N LYS A 111 9.47 21.27 -5.26
CA LYS A 111 8.60 21.71 -6.37
C LYS A 111 7.19 22.06 -5.89
N MET A 112 6.68 21.34 -4.89
CA MET A 112 5.40 21.62 -4.25
C MET A 112 5.44 22.80 -3.26
N GLY A 113 6.62 23.42 -3.05
CA GLY A 113 6.76 24.57 -2.16
C GLY A 113 6.47 24.27 -0.69
N THR A 114 6.73 23.03 -0.24
CA THR A 114 6.47 22.64 1.16
C THR A 114 7.33 23.45 2.14
N SER A 115 6.74 23.85 3.27
CA SER A 115 7.41 24.64 4.29
C SER A 115 8.07 23.80 5.39
N THR A 116 7.77 22.50 5.46
CA THR A 116 8.32 21.58 6.44
C THR A 116 8.47 20.20 5.80
N GLU A 117 9.65 19.63 5.92
CA GLU A 117 10.00 18.33 5.36
C GLU A 117 10.32 17.37 6.52
N ILE A 118 9.59 16.26 6.60
CA ILE A 118 9.78 15.25 7.65
C ILE A 118 10.31 13.97 7.00
N LYS A 119 11.56 13.62 7.31
CA LYS A 119 12.14 12.34 6.88
C LYS A 119 11.65 11.22 7.80
N VAL A 120 10.75 10.38 7.28
CA VAL A 120 10.34 9.14 7.96
C VAL A 120 11.54 8.18 7.96
N LYS A 121 12.08 7.92 9.15
CA LYS A 121 13.22 7.01 9.35
C LYS A 121 12.75 5.55 9.33
N VAL A 122 13.70 4.64 9.15
CA VAL A 122 13.49 3.22 9.44
C VAL A 122 13.26 3.01 10.94
N LEU A 123 12.66 1.88 11.30
CA LEU A 123 12.47 1.49 12.69
C LEU A 123 13.82 1.24 13.37
N SER A 124 13.89 1.49 14.68
CA SER A 124 15.01 1.02 15.50
C SER A 124 15.07 -0.51 15.53
N GLU A 125 16.17 -1.08 16.00
CA GLU A 125 16.31 -2.54 16.14
C GLU A 125 15.25 -3.11 17.09
N GLU A 126 14.97 -2.39 18.19
CA GLU A 126 13.96 -2.75 19.16
C GLU A 126 12.54 -2.68 18.57
N GLU A 127 12.21 -1.58 17.89
CA GLU A 127 10.91 -1.39 17.22
C GLU A 127 10.71 -2.44 16.10
N ALA A 128 11.77 -2.78 15.37
CA ALA A 128 11.72 -3.78 14.31
C ALA A 128 11.46 -5.19 14.87
N LEU A 129 12.12 -5.56 15.97
CA LEU A 129 11.88 -6.82 16.67
C LEU A 129 10.46 -6.89 17.22
N GLU A 130 9.99 -5.83 17.87
CA GLU A 130 8.63 -5.74 18.40
C GLU A 130 7.58 -5.92 17.28
N MET A 131 7.75 -5.18 16.17
CA MET A 131 6.88 -5.28 15.00
C MET A 131 6.89 -6.69 14.40
N PHE A 132 8.07 -7.31 14.28
CA PHE A 132 8.19 -8.67 13.77
C PHE A 132 7.43 -9.66 14.67
N TYR A 133 7.67 -9.63 15.99
CA TYR A 133 7.08 -10.59 16.92
C TYR A 133 5.57 -10.47 17.08
N THR A 134 5.01 -9.28 16.85
CA THR A 134 3.56 -9.04 16.90
C THR A 134 2.76 -10.07 16.08
N ASN A 135 3.31 -10.57 14.96
CA ASN A 135 2.61 -11.47 14.06
C ASN A 135 3.00 -12.96 14.18
N MET A 136 3.96 -13.31 15.05
CA MET A 136 4.62 -14.63 15.02
C MET A 136 3.98 -15.70 15.91
N GLY A 137 3.18 -15.29 16.91
CA GLY A 137 2.64 -16.21 17.91
C GLY A 137 3.72 -16.86 18.79
N ASP A 138 3.47 -18.07 19.31
CA ASP A 138 4.38 -18.72 20.28
C ASP A 138 5.63 -19.36 19.67
N VAL A 139 5.70 -19.49 18.34
CA VAL A 139 6.81 -20.15 17.63
C VAL A 139 8.17 -19.51 17.92
N VAL A 140 8.20 -18.19 18.09
CA VAL A 140 9.43 -17.43 18.39
C VAL A 140 9.95 -17.60 19.81
N LYS A 141 9.20 -18.29 20.68
CA LYS A 141 9.66 -18.69 22.03
C LYS A 141 10.60 -19.89 21.99
N LEU A 142 10.67 -20.63 20.88
CA LEU A 142 11.61 -21.74 20.71
C LEU A 142 13.05 -21.19 20.58
N PRO A 143 14.00 -21.58 21.45
CA PRO A 143 15.34 -21.01 21.46
C PRO A 143 16.06 -21.09 20.10
N ALA A 144 15.93 -22.22 19.40
CA ALA A 144 16.53 -22.42 18.08
C ALA A 144 15.94 -21.54 16.97
N ILE A 145 14.73 -21.01 17.15
CA ILE A 145 14.08 -20.09 16.20
C ILE A 145 14.38 -18.64 16.57
N LYS A 146 14.50 -18.32 17.86
CA LYS A 146 14.72 -16.95 18.33
C LYS A 146 15.96 -16.30 17.70
N GLU A 147 17.10 -16.99 17.70
CA GLU A 147 18.34 -16.46 17.11
C GLU A 147 18.24 -16.26 15.58
N LEU A 148 17.51 -17.17 14.90
CA LEU A 148 17.25 -17.05 13.46
C LEU A 148 16.30 -15.89 13.17
N ALA A 149 15.29 -15.68 14.01
CA ALA A 149 14.35 -14.57 13.91
C ALA A 149 15.05 -13.22 14.05
N GLU A 150 15.88 -13.06 15.08
CA GLU A 150 16.69 -11.83 15.27
C GLU A 150 17.62 -11.59 14.07
N SER A 151 18.25 -12.65 13.55
CA SER A 151 19.08 -12.55 12.35
C SER A 151 18.29 -12.11 11.12
N ILE A 152 17.08 -12.65 10.89
CA ILE A 152 16.22 -12.27 9.75
C ILE A 152 15.72 -10.83 9.90
N VAL A 153 15.33 -10.42 11.10
CA VAL A 153 14.91 -9.03 11.39
C VAL A 153 16.05 -8.05 11.07
N LYS A 154 17.28 -8.40 11.40
CA LYS A 154 18.46 -7.61 11.05
C LYS A 154 18.64 -7.44 9.54
N GLU A 155 18.43 -8.49 8.75
CA GLU A 155 18.47 -8.40 7.28
C GLU A 155 17.34 -7.52 6.69
N CYS A 156 16.29 -7.21 7.46
CA CYS A 156 15.20 -6.32 7.03
C CYS A 156 15.53 -4.83 7.23
N ASP A 157 16.65 -4.48 7.87
CA ASP A 157 17.14 -3.10 8.07
C ASP A 157 16.08 -2.11 8.58
N GLY A 158 15.22 -2.57 9.49
CA GLY A 158 14.16 -1.74 10.08
C GLY A 158 13.08 -1.26 9.09
N LEU A 159 13.01 -1.84 7.89
CA LEU A 159 11.98 -1.50 6.89
C LEU A 159 10.65 -2.17 7.26
N PRO A 160 9.57 -1.40 7.56
CA PRO A 160 8.31 -1.98 8.02
C PRO A 160 7.68 -2.98 7.05
N LEU A 161 7.78 -2.72 5.73
CA LEU A 161 7.23 -3.63 4.72
C LEU A 161 8.00 -4.95 4.67
N ALA A 162 9.33 -4.90 4.75
CA ALA A 162 10.16 -6.10 4.81
C ALA A 162 9.80 -6.95 6.03
N LEU A 163 9.71 -6.32 7.21
CA LEU A 163 9.33 -6.97 8.47
C LEU A 163 7.94 -7.62 8.40
N LYS A 164 6.96 -6.93 7.80
CA LYS A 164 5.60 -7.46 7.60
C LYS A 164 5.62 -8.70 6.70
N VAL A 165 6.36 -8.65 5.60
CA VAL A 165 6.48 -9.77 4.65
C VAL A 165 7.19 -10.97 5.26
N VAL A 166 8.34 -10.78 5.94
CA VAL A 166 9.04 -11.90 6.60
C VAL A 166 8.22 -12.52 7.73
N SER A 167 7.52 -11.69 8.52
CA SER A 167 6.68 -12.19 9.61
C SER A 167 5.46 -12.95 9.09
N GLY A 168 4.86 -12.50 7.97
CA GLY A 168 3.79 -13.23 7.28
C GLY A 168 4.26 -14.57 6.72
N ALA A 169 5.41 -14.59 6.03
CA ALA A 169 5.96 -15.81 5.43
C ALA A 169 6.31 -16.89 6.46
N LEU A 170 6.84 -16.49 7.62
CA LEU A 170 7.29 -17.39 8.70
C LEU A 170 6.26 -17.57 9.81
N ARG A 171 5.05 -17.02 9.63
CA ARG A 171 3.99 -17.06 10.63
C ARG A 171 3.64 -18.50 10.99
N LYS A 172 3.67 -18.82 12.29
CA LYS A 172 3.38 -20.17 12.83
C LYS A 172 4.27 -21.29 12.27
N GLU A 173 5.41 -20.99 11.67
CA GLU A 173 6.33 -21.99 11.13
C GLU A 173 7.26 -22.53 12.23
N ALA A 174 7.02 -23.75 12.69
CA ALA A 174 7.81 -24.38 13.76
C ALA A 174 9.07 -25.12 13.26
N ASN A 175 9.22 -25.31 11.94
CA ASN A 175 10.35 -26.05 11.38
C ASN A 175 11.60 -25.17 11.24
N VAL A 176 12.55 -25.36 12.14
CA VAL A 176 13.86 -24.66 12.17
C VAL A 176 14.59 -24.70 10.82
N ASN A 177 14.46 -25.77 10.03
CA ASN A 177 15.13 -25.85 8.73
C ASN A 177 14.55 -24.87 7.71
N VAL A 178 13.25 -24.55 7.79
CA VAL A 178 12.62 -23.53 6.95
C VAL A 178 13.22 -22.16 7.26
N TRP A 179 13.41 -21.83 8.54
CA TRP A 179 14.05 -20.59 8.99
C TRP A 179 15.49 -20.47 8.52
N LYS A 180 16.29 -21.53 8.68
CA LYS A 180 17.67 -21.57 8.18
C LYS A 180 17.73 -21.36 6.66
N ASN A 181 16.83 -22.01 5.93
CA ASN A 181 16.74 -21.85 4.48
C ASN A 181 16.35 -20.42 4.09
N PHE A 182 15.32 -19.85 4.75
CA PHE A 182 14.87 -18.47 4.53
C PHE A 182 16.02 -17.49 4.70
N LEU A 183 16.76 -17.57 5.82
CA LEU A 183 17.89 -16.69 6.09
C LEU A 183 19.01 -16.86 5.06
N ARG A 184 19.29 -18.09 4.62
CA ARG A 184 20.28 -18.36 3.58
C ARG A 184 19.89 -17.71 2.24
N GLU A 185 18.64 -17.87 1.82
CA GLU A 185 18.12 -17.26 0.60
C GLU A 185 18.12 -15.72 0.70
N LEU A 186 17.73 -15.19 1.86
CA LEU A 186 17.77 -13.75 2.14
C LEU A 186 19.19 -13.17 2.16
N ARG A 187 20.23 -13.99 2.39
CA ARG A 187 21.64 -13.54 2.30
C ARG A 187 22.27 -13.79 0.93
N SER A 188 21.63 -14.56 0.06
CA SER A 188 22.16 -14.89 -1.26
C SER A 188 22.31 -13.64 -2.15
N PRO A 189 23.34 -13.53 -3.01
CA PRO A 189 23.45 -12.39 -3.93
C PRO A 189 22.26 -12.36 -4.90
N THR A 190 21.63 -11.20 -5.09
CA THR A 190 20.57 -11.00 -6.09
C THR A 190 21.19 -10.38 -7.35
N THR A 191 20.68 -10.74 -8.53
CA THR A 191 21.07 -10.15 -9.82
C THR A 191 20.13 -8.99 -10.22
N SER A 192 19.70 -8.15 -9.27
CA SER A 192 18.65 -7.16 -9.54
C SER A 192 19.23 -5.84 -10.06
N PHE A 193 18.53 -5.21 -11.02
CA PHE A 193 18.83 -3.87 -11.54
C PHE A 193 18.10 -2.77 -10.74
N ILE A 194 17.77 -3.05 -9.48
CA ILE A 194 16.88 -2.23 -8.65
C ILE A 194 17.74 -1.35 -7.72
N GLU A 195 17.33 -0.10 -7.50
CA GLU A 195 17.99 0.80 -6.52
C GLU A 195 18.09 0.16 -5.12
N ASP A 196 19.18 0.42 -4.39
CA ASP A 196 19.57 -0.27 -3.14
C ASP A 196 18.44 -0.52 -2.11
N LEU A 197 17.56 0.47 -1.85
CA LEU A 197 16.45 0.33 -0.90
C LEU A 197 15.31 -0.55 -1.44
N ASN A 198 15.05 -0.45 -2.75
CA ASN A 198 14.05 -1.26 -3.43
C ASN A 198 14.57 -2.70 -3.60
N GLU A 199 15.88 -2.91 -3.72
CA GLU A 199 16.49 -4.24 -3.79
C GLU A 199 16.26 -5.05 -2.50
N LYS A 200 16.42 -4.44 -1.32
CA LYS A 200 16.20 -5.13 -0.03
C LYS A 200 14.76 -5.59 0.14
N VAL A 201 13.80 -4.71 -0.13
CA VAL A 201 12.37 -5.04 -0.09
C VAL A 201 12.04 -6.09 -1.14
N PHE A 202 12.56 -5.94 -2.36
CA PHE A 202 12.35 -6.90 -3.44
C PHE A 202 12.85 -8.30 -3.06
N LYS A 203 14.03 -8.39 -2.42
CA LYS A 203 14.61 -9.66 -1.98
C LYS A 203 13.69 -10.36 -0.98
N VAL A 204 13.17 -9.63 -0.01
CA VAL A 204 12.22 -10.16 0.98
C VAL A 204 10.92 -10.62 0.31
N LEU A 205 10.36 -9.81 -0.59
CA LEU A 205 9.17 -10.18 -1.37
C LEU A 205 9.40 -11.43 -2.23
N LYS A 206 10.58 -11.54 -2.85
CA LYS A 206 10.97 -12.70 -3.65
C LYS A 206 11.05 -13.97 -2.81
N VAL A 207 11.73 -13.94 -1.66
CA VAL A 207 11.83 -15.12 -0.79
C VAL A 207 10.43 -15.52 -0.30
N SER A 208 9.58 -14.57 0.11
CA SER A 208 8.19 -14.85 0.49
C SER A 208 7.37 -15.47 -0.66
N TYR A 209 7.52 -14.92 -1.87
CA TYR A 209 6.92 -15.48 -3.09
C TYR A 209 7.41 -16.92 -3.36
N ASP A 210 8.70 -17.18 -3.19
CA ASP A 210 9.29 -18.49 -3.48
C ASP A 210 8.78 -19.57 -2.52
N GLN A 211 8.41 -19.20 -1.29
CA GLN A 211 7.79 -20.06 -0.28
C GLN A 211 6.32 -20.40 -0.54
N LEU A 212 5.66 -19.76 -1.51
CA LEU A 212 4.31 -20.15 -1.91
C LEU A 212 4.31 -21.60 -2.43
N LYS A 213 3.68 -22.49 -1.68
CA LYS A 213 3.74 -23.96 -1.87
C LYS A 213 3.30 -24.48 -3.23
N THR A 214 2.49 -23.72 -3.97
CA THR A 214 1.92 -24.18 -5.26
C THR A 214 2.16 -23.18 -6.37
N THR A 215 2.39 -23.70 -7.58
CA THR A 215 2.46 -22.89 -8.81
C THR A 215 1.16 -22.12 -9.06
N GLU A 216 0.02 -22.66 -8.63
CA GLU A 216 -1.28 -21.97 -8.71
C GLU A 216 -1.25 -20.66 -7.89
N LYS A 217 -0.83 -20.70 -6.61
CA LYS A 217 -0.73 -19.49 -5.78
C LYS A 217 0.23 -18.45 -6.36
N LYS A 218 1.37 -18.92 -6.87
CA LYS A 218 2.37 -18.08 -7.54
C LYS A 218 1.79 -17.38 -8.78
N LYS A 219 1.06 -18.11 -9.63
CA LYS A 219 0.40 -17.55 -10.82
C LYS A 219 -0.75 -16.61 -10.47
N CYS A 220 -1.55 -16.94 -9.47
CA CYS A 220 -2.63 -16.07 -8.97
C CYS A 220 -2.08 -14.71 -8.52
N LEU A 221 -0.99 -14.69 -7.75
CA LEU A 221 -0.33 -13.44 -7.35
C LEU A 221 0.24 -12.66 -8.54
N LEU A 222 0.93 -13.34 -9.47
CA LEU A 222 1.44 -12.68 -10.68
C LEU A 222 0.32 -12.06 -11.53
N PHE A 223 -0.85 -12.69 -11.57
CA PHE A 223 -2.02 -12.17 -12.27
C PHE A 223 -2.51 -10.85 -11.66
N CYS A 224 -2.43 -10.68 -10.34
CA CYS A 224 -2.74 -9.40 -9.70
C CYS A 224 -1.87 -8.25 -10.22
N GLY A 225 -0.66 -8.54 -10.72
CA GLY A 225 0.22 -7.56 -11.35
C GLY A 225 -0.27 -7.00 -12.70
N LEU A 226 -1.36 -7.52 -13.25
CA LEU A 226 -2.01 -6.98 -14.44
C LEU A 226 -2.95 -5.81 -14.13
N TYR A 227 -3.32 -5.63 -12.86
CA TYR A 227 -4.19 -4.54 -12.45
C TYR A 227 -3.43 -3.21 -12.37
N PRO A 228 -4.10 -2.06 -12.57
CA PRO A 228 -3.48 -0.76 -12.41
C PRO A 228 -2.89 -0.56 -11.01
N GLU A 229 -1.82 0.23 -10.95
CA GLU A 229 -1.19 0.65 -9.69
C GLU A 229 -2.23 1.24 -8.73
N ASP A 230 -2.13 0.84 -7.46
CA ASP A 230 -2.99 1.25 -6.36
C ASP A 230 -4.50 0.94 -6.46
N SER A 231 -4.93 0.18 -7.47
CA SER A 231 -6.35 -0.16 -7.64
C SER A 231 -6.86 -1.16 -6.60
N ASN A 232 -8.12 -0.97 -6.17
CA ASN A 232 -8.84 -1.97 -5.38
C ASN A 232 -9.32 -3.08 -6.32
N ILE A 233 -8.88 -4.30 -6.08
CA ILE A 233 -9.20 -5.46 -6.93
C ILE A 233 -10.37 -6.23 -6.32
N ASN A 234 -11.47 -6.35 -7.04
CA ASN A 234 -12.63 -7.10 -6.57
C ASN A 234 -12.30 -8.60 -6.49
N LYS A 235 -12.53 -9.22 -5.33
CA LYS A 235 -12.16 -10.62 -5.08
C LYS A 235 -12.90 -11.60 -6.00
N ILE A 236 -14.21 -11.39 -6.18
CA ILE A 236 -15.07 -12.27 -6.97
C ILE A 236 -14.61 -12.24 -8.43
N GLU A 237 -14.48 -11.04 -8.98
CA GLU A 237 -14.01 -10.82 -10.36
C GLU A 237 -12.62 -11.43 -10.59
N LEU A 238 -11.69 -11.20 -9.65
CA LEU A 238 -10.33 -11.74 -9.72
C LEU A 238 -10.31 -13.27 -9.77
N ILE A 239 -11.12 -13.93 -8.94
CA ILE A 239 -11.23 -15.40 -8.93
C ILE A 239 -11.82 -15.92 -10.25
N GLU A 240 -12.84 -15.24 -10.79
CA GLU A 240 -13.42 -15.57 -12.08
C GLU A 240 -12.40 -15.44 -13.22
N TYR A 241 -11.58 -14.40 -13.21
CA TYR A 241 -10.48 -14.27 -14.19
C TYR A 241 -9.43 -15.37 -14.02
N TRP A 242 -9.07 -15.75 -12.80
CA TRP A 242 -8.17 -16.89 -12.59
C TRP A 242 -8.73 -18.19 -13.17
N LYS A 243 -10.05 -18.41 -13.12
CA LYS A 243 -10.71 -19.52 -13.80
C LYS A 243 -10.66 -19.37 -15.32
N ALA A 244 -11.02 -18.19 -15.83
CA ALA A 244 -11.06 -17.90 -17.26
C ALA A 244 -9.69 -18.13 -17.92
N GLU A 245 -8.62 -17.67 -17.29
CA GLU A 245 -7.24 -17.85 -17.74
C GLU A 245 -6.71 -19.29 -17.56
N GLY A 246 -7.47 -20.16 -16.89
CA GLY A 246 -7.06 -21.52 -16.61
C GLY A 246 -5.91 -21.61 -15.59
N ILE A 247 -5.70 -20.56 -14.80
CA ILE A 247 -4.81 -20.59 -13.62
C ILE A 247 -5.42 -21.52 -12.58
N LEU A 248 -6.73 -21.37 -12.35
CA LEU A 248 -7.55 -22.36 -11.66
C LEU A 248 -8.21 -23.26 -12.69
N SER A 249 -8.40 -24.53 -12.32
CA SER A 249 -8.95 -25.55 -13.23
C SER A 249 -10.32 -25.12 -13.75
N ARG A 250 -10.45 -25.02 -15.08
CA ARG A 250 -11.72 -24.73 -15.77
C ARG A 250 -12.79 -25.81 -15.57
N LYS A 251 -12.41 -26.99 -15.07
CA LYS A 251 -13.33 -28.10 -14.77
C LYS A 251 -14.10 -27.90 -13.46
N LEU A 252 -13.63 -27.02 -12.58
CA LEU A 252 -14.30 -26.73 -11.32
C LEU A 252 -15.66 -26.06 -11.60
N THR A 253 -16.64 -26.31 -10.73
CA THR A 253 -17.88 -25.53 -10.71
C THR A 253 -17.59 -24.07 -10.34
N LEU A 254 -18.61 -23.20 -10.34
CA LEU A 254 -18.42 -21.83 -9.87
C LEU A 254 -18.20 -21.79 -8.35
N GLU A 255 -18.98 -22.54 -7.59
CA GLU A 255 -18.83 -22.65 -6.12
C GLU A 255 -17.43 -23.16 -5.74
N GLU A 256 -16.97 -24.25 -6.35
CA GLU A 256 -15.64 -24.82 -6.08
C GLU A 256 -14.50 -23.86 -6.42
N VAL A 257 -14.64 -23.05 -7.47
CA VAL A 257 -13.60 -22.08 -7.82
C VAL A 257 -13.55 -20.92 -6.85
N HIS A 258 -14.71 -20.49 -6.33
CA HIS A 258 -14.78 -19.44 -5.31
C HIS A 258 -14.16 -19.91 -3.99
N ASP A 259 -14.51 -21.09 -3.52
CA ASP A 259 -13.90 -21.66 -2.30
C ASP A 259 -12.38 -21.79 -2.43
N LYS A 260 -11.91 -22.31 -3.56
CA LYS A 260 -10.47 -22.44 -3.83
C LYS A 260 -9.79 -21.07 -3.97
N GLY A 261 -10.45 -20.14 -4.66
CA GLY A 261 -9.97 -18.79 -4.88
C GLY A 261 -9.82 -18.00 -3.58
N GLU A 262 -10.83 -18.05 -2.71
CA GLU A 262 -10.80 -17.43 -1.38
C GLU A 262 -9.70 -18.03 -0.50
N ALA A 263 -9.51 -19.35 -0.52
CA ALA A 263 -8.39 -19.99 0.19
C ALA A 263 -7.02 -19.52 -0.32
N ILE A 264 -6.88 -19.25 -1.62
CA ILE A 264 -5.65 -18.68 -2.21
C ILE A 264 -5.48 -17.22 -1.80
N LEU A 265 -6.51 -16.39 -1.91
CA LEU A 265 -6.48 -14.98 -1.48
C LEU A 265 -6.08 -14.86 -0.01
N GLN A 266 -6.73 -15.64 0.86
CA GLN A 266 -6.42 -15.66 2.28
C GLN A 266 -4.97 -16.09 2.53
N ALA A 267 -4.44 -17.07 1.80
CA ALA A 267 -3.03 -17.45 1.91
C ALA A 267 -2.05 -16.36 1.44
N LEU A 268 -2.39 -15.59 0.40
CA LEU A 268 -1.58 -14.47 -0.08
C LEU A 268 -1.62 -13.30 0.93
N ILE A 269 -2.77 -13.05 1.55
CA ILE A 269 -2.93 -12.06 2.62
C ILE A 269 -2.14 -12.47 3.87
N ASP A 270 -2.23 -13.73 4.27
CA ASP A 270 -1.48 -14.25 5.43
C ASP A 270 0.05 -14.15 5.20
N ALA A 271 0.50 -14.31 3.96
CA ALA A 271 1.89 -14.09 3.56
C ALA A 271 2.28 -12.61 3.42
N SER A 272 1.33 -11.68 3.64
CA SER A 272 1.50 -10.23 3.43
C SER A 272 1.96 -9.86 2.02
N LEU A 273 1.53 -10.64 1.01
CA LEU A 273 1.73 -10.38 -0.41
C LEU A 273 0.51 -9.71 -1.05
N LEU A 274 -0.62 -9.68 -0.33
CA LEU A 274 -1.81 -8.87 -0.61
C LEU A 274 -2.32 -8.26 0.69
N GLU A 275 -2.99 -7.12 0.59
CA GLU A 275 -3.65 -6.44 1.69
C GLU A 275 -5.17 -6.51 1.56
N LYS A 276 -5.88 -6.61 2.70
CA LYS A 276 -7.34 -6.45 2.74
C LYS A 276 -7.66 -4.97 2.66
N CYS A 277 -8.68 -4.62 1.89
CA CYS A 277 -9.24 -3.27 1.91
C CYS A 277 -10.32 -3.18 3.02
N ASP A 278 -10.39 -2.05 3.70
CA ASP A 278 -11.36 -1.80 4.77
C ASP A 278 -12.57 -0.96 4.30
N GLY A 279 -13.66 -0.97 5.07
CA GLY A 279 -14.83 -0.11 4.83
C GLY A 279 -15.65 -0.53 3.62
N LEU A 280 -15.94 0.42 2.72
CA LEU A 280 -16.75 0.20 1.49
C LEU A 280 -16.12 -0.81 0.50
N TYR A 281 -14.89 -1.26 0.76
CA TYR A 281 -14.12 -2.15 -0.10
C TYR A 281 -13.78 -3.49 0.57
N ASP A 282 -14.53 -3.93 1.58
CA ASP A 282 -14.32 -5.22 2.30
C ASP A 282 -14.16 -6.46 1.39
N ASN A 283 -14.83 -6.45 0.23
CA ASN A 283 -14.74 -7.45 -0.83
C ASN A 283 -13.61 -7.21 -1.86
N HIS A 284 -12.63 -6.38 -1.53
CA HIS A 284 -11.47 -6.09 -2.38
C HIS A 284 -10.16 -6.48 -1.69
N VAL A 285 -9.14 -6.67 -2.53
CA VAL A 285 -7.75 -6.80 -2.13
C VAL A 285 -6.90 -5.80 -2.88
N LYS A 286 -5.72 -5.51 -2.35
CA LYS A 286 -4.73 -4.62 -2.97
C LYS A 286 -3.34 -5.27 -2.90
N MET A 287 -2.49 -5.00 -3.90
CA MET A 287 -1.07 -5.37 -3.85
C MET A 287 -0.26 -4.36 -3.04
#